data_AF-A0A7W9GIB6-F1
#
_entry.id   AF-A0A7W9GIB6-F1
#
_cell.length_a   1.000
_cell.length_b   1.000
_cell.length_c   1.000
_cell.angle_alpha   90.00
_cell.angle_beta   90.00
_cell.angle_gamma   90.00
#
_symmetry.space_group_name_H-M   'P 1'
#
loop_
_entity.id
_entity.type
_entity.pdbx_description
1 polymer ?
#
loop_
_entity_poly.entity_id
_entity_poly.type
_entity_poly.pdbx_seq_one_letter_code
_entity_poly.pdbx_strand_id
1 'polypeptide(L)'
;MSLDPGTVKVLKAHRARQDEERLRLGESWKGCGAYVFTTGWGDPLVPDTPSSLMPKLIETHNKQNPRAQLPHARLHDLRHIHATALLLAGVPVHVVAARLGHADPAITLRVYAHVIHEQAATAADVFAKAVNG
;
A
#
# COMPACT_ATOMS: atom_id res chain seq x y z
N MET A 1 -1.95 -4.50 -14.13
CA MET A 1 -2.01 -4.46 -12.66
C MET A 1 -3.47 -4.53 -12.23
N SER A 2 -3.85 -5.42 -11.32
CA SER A 2 -5.24 -5.57 -10.85
C SER A 2 -5.47 -4.87 -9.51
N LEU A 3 -6.67 -4.30 -9.34
CA LEU A 3 -7.18 -3.72 -8.10
C LEU A 3 -8.37 -4.55 -7.62
N ASP A 4 -8.44 -4.82 -6.31
CA ASP A 4 -9.58 -5.52 -5.73
C ASP A 4 -10.82 -4.60 -5.60
N PRO A 5 -12.03 -5.17 -5.48
CA PRO A 5 -13.26 -4.39 -5.36
C PRO A 5 -13.29 -3.40 -4.19
N GLY A 6 -12.62 -3.72 -3.07
CA GLY A 6 -12.51 -2.86 -1.91
C GLY A 6 -11.68 -1.61 -2.22
N THR A 7 -10.51 -1.78 -2.82
CA THR A 7 -9.69 -0.65 -3.28
C THR A 7 -10.44 0.20 -4.31
N VAL A 8 -11.14 -0.42 -5.26
CA VAL A 8 -11.97 0.31 -6.24
C VAL A 8 -13.07 1.13 -5.54
N LYS A 9 -13.72 0.57 -4.51
CA LYS A 9 -14.73 1.28 -3.71
C LYS A 9 -14.13 2.52 -3.03
N VAL A 10 -12.95 2.39 -2.42
CA VAL A 10 -12.26 3.53 -1.79
C VAL A 10 -11.91 4.62 -2.80
N LEU A 11 -11.41 4.25 -3.99
CA LEU A 11 -11.09 5.22 -5.04
C LEU A 11 -12.34 5.92 -5.59
N LYS A 12 -13.47 5.21 -5.72
CA LYS A 12 -14.76 5.84 -6.11
C LYS A 12 -15.25 6.84 -5.07
N ALA A 13 -15.17 6.49 -3.79
CA ALA A 13 -15.54 7.40 -2.70
C ALA A 13 -14.60 8.62 -2.66
N HIS A 14 -13.31 8.43 -2.93
CA HIS A 14 -12.35 9.52 -3.07
C HIS A 14 -12.71 10.45 -4.23
N ARG A 15 -13.08 9.89 -5.39
CA ARG A 15 -13.50 10.68 -6.55
C ARG A 15 -14.75 11.52 -6.26
N ALA A 16 -15.75 10.94 -5.59
CA ALA A 16 -16.96 11.67 -5.20
C ALA A 16 -16.63 12.89 -4.33
N ARG A 17 -15.74 12.74 -3.33
CA ARG A 17 -15.28 13.86 -2.50
C ARG A 17 -14.57 14.95 -3.31
N GLN A 18 -13.73 14.58 -4.28
CA GLN A 18 -13.10 15.56 -5.17
C GLN A 18 -14.11 16.30 -6.04
N ASP A 19 -15.13 15.61 -6.54
CA ASP A 19 -16.19 16.24 -7.32
C ASP A 19 -17.00 17.23 -6.44
N GLU A 20 -17.24 16.90 -5.17
CA GLU A 20 -17.84 17.82 -4.19
C GLU A 20 -16.94 19.04 -3.89
N GLU A 21 -15.64 18.84 -3.69
CA GLU A 21 -14.67 19.93 -3.47
C GLU A 21 -14.58 20.86 -4.67
N ARG A 22 -14.57 20.30 -5.88
CA ARG A 22 -14.60 21.07 -7.13
C ARG A 22 -15.86 21.92 -7.24
N LEU A 23 -17.03 21.34 -6.96
CA LEU A 23 -18.30 22.08 -6.97
C LEU A 23 -18.30 23.19 -5.91
N ARG A 24 -17.76 22.92 -4.73
CA ARG A 24 -17.66 23.92 -3.65
C ARG A 24 -16.75 25.08 -4.00
N LEU A 25 -15.64 24.83 -4.69
CA LEU A 25 -14.64 25.84 -5.04
C LEU A 25 -14.95 26.60 -6.34
N GLY A 26 -15.76 26.02 -7.23
CA GLY A 26 -16.15 26.64 -8.49
C GLY A 26 -14.94 27.08 -9.29
N GLU A 27 -14.88 28.37 -9.65
CA GLU A 27 -13.79 28.96 -10.43
C GLU A 27 -12.42 28.94 -9.72
N SER A 28 -12.41 28.79 -8.39
CA SER A 28 -11.16 28.67 -7.62
C SER A 28 -10.51 27.29 -7.71
N TRP A 29 -11.20 26.31 -8.30
CA TRP A 29 -10.65 24.98 -8.54
C TRP A 29 -9.63 25.00 -9.68
N LYS A 30 -8.40 24.56 -9.39
CA LYS A 30 -7.27 24.55 -10.34
C LYS A 30 -7.03 23.20 -11.00
N GLY A 31 -7.69 22.14 -10.54
CA GLY A 31 -7.43 20.78 -11.01
C GLY A 31 -7.95 20.52 -12.43
N CYS A 32 -7.08 20.00 -13.30
CA CYS A 32 -7.42 19.64 -14.69
C CYS A 32 -8.13 18.28 -14.85
N GLY A 33 -8.46 17.60 -13.75
CA GLY A 33 -9.15 16.29 -13.76
C GLY A 33 -8.27 15.08 -14.08
N ALA A 34 -6.97 15.28 -14.37
CA ALA A 34 -6.03 14.21 -14.72
C ALA A 34 -5.48 13.44 -13.50
N TYR A 35 -5.54 14.02 -12.30
CA TYR A 35 -4.95 13.44 -11.09
C TYR A 35 -6.00 12.85 -10.16
N VAL A 36 -5.72 11.65 -9.63
CA VAL A 36 -6.57 10.99 -8.64
C VAL A 36 -6.33 11.54 -7.24
N PHE A 37 -5.10 11.94 -6.90
CA PHE A 37 -4.78 12.53 -5.60
C PHE A 37 -4.32 13.98 -5.79
N THR A 38 -5.07 14.90 -5.19
CA THR A 38 -4.87 16.34 -5.34
C THR A 38 -4.85 17.01 -3.97
N THR A 39 -4.35 18.24 -3.93
CA THR A 39 -4.64 19.16 -2.83
C THR A 39 -6.13 19.52 -2.84
N GLY A 40 -6.60 20.21 -1.80
CA GLY A 40 -7.98 20.70 -1.73
C GLY A 40 -8.35 21.69 -2.85
N TRP A 41 -7.37 22.21 -3.60
CA TRP A 41 -7.57 23.14 -4.72
C TRP A 41 -7.48 22.46 -6.09
N GLY A 42 -7.24 21.14 -6.13
CA GLY A 42 -7.17 20.35 -7.35
C GLY A 42 -5.78 20.22 -7.97
N ASP A 43 -4.77 20.92 -7.44
CA ASP A 43 -3.37 20.74 -7.84
C ASP A 43 -2.85 19.34 -7.46
N PRO A 44 -1.91 18.75 -8.22
CA PRO A 44 -1.31 17.48 -7.84
C PRO A 44 -0.62 17.58 -6.47
N LEU A 45 -0.68 16.50 -5.68
CA LEU A 45 0.10 16.44 -4.45
C LEU A 45 1.60 16.42 -4.77
N VAL A 46 2.37 17.22 -4.02
CA VAL A 46 3.83 17.14 -4.05
C VAL A 46 4.26 15.77 -3.51
N PRO A 47 5.23 15.07 -4.15
CA PRO A 47 5.58 13.69 -3.80
C PRO A 47 5.90 13.43 -2.33
N ASP A 48 6.49 14.40 -1.63
CA ASP A 48 6.87 14.24 -0.22
C ASP A 48 5.71 14.47 0.75
N THR A 49 4.62 15.10 0.30
CA THR A 49 3.50 15.47 1.17
C THR A 49 2.89 14.24 1.87
N PRO A 50 2.59 13.12 1.18
CA PRO A 50 2.08 11.92 1.84
C PRO A 50 3.03 11.37 2.91
N SER A 51 4.35 11.43 2.67
CA SER A 51 5.36 11.00 3.64
C SER A 51 5.38 11.91 4.87
N SER A 52 5.30 13.23 4.69
CA SER A 52 5.24 14.20 5.78
C SER A 52 3.91 14.18 6.56
N LEU A 53 2.82 13.70 5.95
CA LEU A 53 1.52 13.57 6.61
C LEU A 53 1.42 12.32 7.48
N MET A 54 2.21 11.27 7.20
CA MET A 54 2.12 10.00 7.92
C MET A 54 2.21 10.14 9.46
N PRO A 55 3.19 10.87 10.04
CA PRO A 55 3.27 11.04 11.49
C PRO A 55 2.05 11.74 12.08
N LYS A 56 1.51 12.75 11.36
CA LYS A 56 0.32 13.50 11.79
C LYS A 56 -0.93 12.62 11.78
N LEU A 57 -1.06 11.75 10.79
CA LEU A 57 -2.17 10.79 10.70
C LEU A 57 -2.13 9.77 11.85
N ILE A 58 -0.94 9.22 12.13
CA ILE A 58 -0.72 8.30 13.26
C ILE A 58 -1.03 8.99 14.58
N GLU A 59 -0.52 10.20 14.79
CA GLU A 59 -0.78 10.97 16.01
C GLU A 59 -2.29 11.26 16.19
N THR A 60 -2.96 11.69 15.13
CA THR A 60 -4.41 11.96 15.14
C THR A 60 -5.20 10.69 15.46
N HIS A 61 -4.85 9.56 14.83
CA HIS A 61 -5.46 8.26 15.12
C HIS A 61 -5.25 7.86 16.58
N ASN A 62 -4.03 7.99 17.12
CA ASN A 62 -3.70 7.59 18.48
C ASN A 62 -4.42 8.43 19.54
N LYS A 63 -4.63 9.73 19.26
CA LYS A 63 -5.44 10.63 20.10
C LYS A 63 -6.91 10.20 20.11
N GLN A 64 -7.46 9.81 18.96
CA GLN A 64 -8.85 9.37 18.83
C GLN A 64 -9.08 7.94 19.36
N ASN A 65 -8.04 7.11 19.36
CA ASN A 65 -8.10 5.68 19.68
C ASN A 65 -7.08 5.30 20.77
N PRO A 66 -7.21 5.79 22.01
CA PRO A 66 -6.21 5.60 23.06
C PRO A 66 -5.99 4.13 23.45
N ARG A 67 -6.97 3.24 23.19
CA ARG A 67 -6.86 1.79 23.43
C ARG A 67 -6.32 0.98 22.24
N ALA A 68 -6.14 1.62 21.08
CA ALA A 68 -5.72 0.97 19.83
C ALA A 68 -4.73 1.87 19.09
N GLN A 69 -3.64 2.22 19.76
CA GLN A 69 -2.60 3.07 19.21
C GLN A 69 -1.80 2.34 18.15
N LEU A 70 -1.51 3.06 17.07
CA LEU A 70 -0.60 2.66 16.01
C LEU A 70 0.84 3.03 16.40
N PRO A 71 1.82 2.18 16.04
CA PRO A 71 3.23 2.51 16.21
C PRO A 71 3.66 3.61 15.25
N HIS A 72 4.86 4.16 15.48
CA HIS A 72 5.50 5.00 14.48
C HIS A 72 5.75 4.21 13.20
N ALA A 73 5.39 4.79 12.05
CA ALA A 73 5.60 4.20 10.74
C ALA A 73 5.80 5.30 9.68
N ARG A 74 6.53 4.95 8.62
CA ARG A 74 6.72 5.77 7.42
C ARG A 74 5.76 5.31 6.32
N LEU A 75 5.54 6.17 5.32
CA LEU A 75 4.72 5.80 4.16
C LEU A 75 5.25 4.54 3.44
N HIS A 76 6.57 4.42 3.30
CA HIS A 76 7.19 3.27 2.65
C HIS A 76 6.97 1.95 3.42
N ASP A 77 6.70 2.01 4.73
CA ASP A 77 6.45 0.81 5.52
C ASP A 77 5.11 0.15 5.12
N LEU A 78 4.15 0.90 4.56
CA LEU A 78 2.94 0.31 3.97
C LEU A 78 3.25 -0.61 2.79
N ARG A 79 4.25 -0.23 1.96
CA ARG A 79 4.71 -1.06 0.84
C ARG A 79 5.42 -2.31 1.35
N HIS A 80 6.18 -2.20 2.44
CA HIS A 80 6.78 -3.36 3.10
C HIS A 80 5.72 -4.31 3.65
N ILE A 81 4.71 -3.81 4.36
CA ILE A 81 3.61 -4.62 4.89
C ILE A 81 2.90 -5.37 3.76
N HIS A 82 2.58 -4.68 2.65
CA HIS A 82 1.93 -5.29 1.50
C HIS A 82 2.75 -6.45 0.90
N ALA A 83 4.06 -6.27 0.74
CA ALA A 83 4.94 -7.31 0.22
C ALA A 83 5.07 -8.49 1.19
N THR A 84 5.33 -8.22 2.46
CA THR A 84 5.45 -9.24 3.51
C THR A 84 4.17 -10.06 3.64
N ALA A 85 2.99 -9.42 3.62
CA ALA A 85 1.71 -10.13 3.69
C ALA A 85 1.50 -11.07 2.51
N LEU A 86 1.85 -10.66 1.29
CA LEU A 86 1.77 -11.53 0.10
C LEU A 86 2.74 -12.70 0.17
N LEU A 87 3.98 -12.44 0.61
CA LEU A 87 4.98 -13.49 0.76
C LEU A 87 4.55 -14.52 1.81
N LEU A 88 4.12 -14.07 3.00
CA LEU A 88 3.62 -14.95 4.06
C LEU A 88 2.39 -15.77 3.61
N ALA A 89 1.54 -15.21 2.75
CA ALA A 89 0.42 -15.92 2.12
C ALA A 89 0.85 -16.93 1.03
N GLY A 90 2.14 -17.10 0.80
CA GLY A 90 2.71 -18.06 -0.16
C GLY A 90 2.74 -17.56 -1.60
N VAL A 91 2.53 -16.27 -1.85
CA VAL A 91 2.61 -15.72 -3.22
C VAL A 91 4.06 -15.78 -3.70
N PRO A 92 4.33 -16.35 -4.89
CA PRO A 92 5.70 -16.47 -5.38
C PRO A 92 6.42 -15.13 -5.47
N VAL A 93 7.69 -15.10 -5.06
CA VAL A 93 8.50 -13.87 -4.98
C VAL A 93 8.57 -13.08 -6.29
N HIS A 94 8.59 -13.77 -7.45
CA HIS A 94 8.60 -13.11 -8.75
C HIS A 94 7.29 -12.39 -9.06
N VAL A 95 6.14 -12.92 -8.60
CA VAL A 95 4.83 -12.27 -8.72
C VAL A 95 4.76 -11.04 -7.82
N VAL A 96 5.26 -11.15 -6.58
CA VAL A 96 5.35 -10.01 -5.66
C VAL A 96 6.26 -8.92 -6.22
N ALA A 97 7.43 -9.28 -6.75
CA ALA A 97 8.36 -8.34 -7.39
C ALA A 97 7.72 -7.59 -8.57
N ALA A 98 7.03 -8.32 -9.46
CA ALA A 98 6.31 -7.73 -10.58
C ALA A 98 5.17 -6.79 -10.11
N ARG A 99 4.43 -7.17 -9.07
CA ARG A 99 3.37 -6.32 -8.46
C ARG A 99 3.93 -5.05 -7.82
N LEU A 100 5.14 -5.12 -7.27
CA LEU A 100 5.86 -3.96 -6.73
C LEU A 100 6.48 -3.10 -7.84
N GLY A 101 6.64 -3.62 -9.05
CA GLY A 101 7.31 -2.92 -10.15
C GLY A 101 8.84 -2.92 -10.01
N HIS A 102 9.42 -3.90 -9.32
CA HIS A 102 10.86 -4.08 -9.30
C HIS A 102 11.31 -4.68 -10.63
N ALA A 103 12.20 -3.98 -11.34
CA ALA A 103 12.80 -4.49 -12.57
C ALA A 103 13.66 -5.75 -12.32
N ASP A 104 14.24 -5.86 -11.13
CA ASP A 104 15.00 -7.02 -10.68
C ASP A 104 14.35 -7.67 -9.45
N PRO A 105 13.84 -8.93 -9.56
CA PRO A 105 13.31 -9.69 -8.44
C PRO A 105 14.30 -9.92 -7.29
N ALA A 106 15.62 -9.86 -7.54
CA ALA A 106 16.64 -10.01 -6.50
C ALA A 106 16.58 -8.88 -5.45
N ILE A 107 16.00 -7.72 -5.79
CA ILE A 107 15.71 -6.65 -4.82
C ILE A 107 14.70 -7.15 -3.80
N THR A 108 13.59 -7.74 -4.26
CA THR A 108 12.55 -8.31 -3.38
C THR A 108 13.12 -9.44 -2.55
N LEU A 109 13.88 -10.35 -3.16
CA LEU A 109 14.48 -11.50 -2.47
C LEU A 109 15.39 -11.03 -1.33
N ARG A 110 16.24 -10.03 -1.58
CA ARG A 110 17.16 -9.49 -0.58
C ARG A 110 16.45 -8.74 0.54
N VAL A 111 15.42 -7.95 0.21
CA VAL A 111 14.67 -7.16 1.21
C VAL A 111 13.83 -8.07 2.12
N TYR A 112 13.28 -9.17 1.58
CA TYR A 112 12.36 -10.05 2.31
C TYR A 112 12.92 -11.44 2.60
N ALA A 113 14.24 -11.61 2.53
CA ALA A 113 14.91 -12.90 2.74
C ALA A 113 14.47 -13.57 4.06
N HIS A 114 14.36 -12.80 5.14
CA HIS A 114 13.93 -13.29 6.45
C HIS A 114 12.54 -13.97 6.42
N VAL A 115 11.56 -13.39 5.71
CA VAL A 115 10.21 -13.95 5.54
C VAL A 115 10.28 -15.26 4.75
N ILE A 116 11.11 -15.30 3.72
CA ILE A 116 11.26 -16.47 2.84
C ILE A 116 11.95 -17.63 3.58
N HIS A 117 12.93 -17.33 4.44
CA HIS A 117 13.60 -18.35 5.25
C HIS A 117 12.66 -19.03 6.23
N GLU A 118 11.71 -18.29 6.82
CA GLU A 118 10.68 -18.86 7.71
C GLU A 118 9.78 -19.85 6.95
N GLN A 119 9.44 -19.56 5.70
CA GLN A 119 8.68 -20.49 4.85
C GLN A 119 9.49 -21.72 4.43
N ALA A 120 10.79 -21.54 4.17
CA ALA A 120 11.67 -22.63 3.75
C ALA A 120 11.79 -23.77 4.79
N ALA A 121 11.57 -23.48 6.07
CA ALA A 121 11.56 -24.50 7.13
C ALA A 121 10.50 -25.60 6.89
N THR A 122 9.44 -25.29 6.14
CA THR A 122 8.36 -26.25 5.80
C THR A 122 8.53 -26.91 4.44
N ALA A 123 9.55 -26.52 3.65
CA ALA A 123 9.71 -26.96 2.27
C ALA A 123 9.94 -28.48 2.15
N ALA A 124 10.66 -29.07 3.10
CA ALA A 124 10.88 -30.51 3.16
C ALA A 124 9.57 -31.29 3.34
N ASP A 125 8.69 -30.81 4.23
CA ASP A 125 7.38 -31.42 4.50
C ASP A 125 6.45 -31.30 3.28
N VAL A 126 6.46 -30.16 2.61
CA VAL A 126 5.69 -29.94 1.37
C VAL A 126 6.13 -30.89 0.26
N PHE A 127 7.44 -31.07 0.07
CA PHE A 127 7.98 -32.01 -0.91
C PHE A 127 7.59 -33.46 -0.57
N ALA A 128 7.77 -33.87 0.69
CA ALA A 128 7.40 -35.21 1.14
C ALA A 128 5.91 -35.49 0.89
N LYS A 129 5.03 -34.52 1.15
CA LYS A 129 3.59 -34.65 0.87
C LYS A 129 3.27 -34.73 -0.62
N ALA A 130 3.99 -34.02 -1.46
CA ALA A 130 3.75 -34.01 -2.91
C ALA A 130 4.24 -35.29 -3.61
N VAL A 131 5.25 -35.97 -3.06
CA VAL A 131 5.80 -37.20 -3.64
C VAL A 131 5.17 -38.47 -3.05
N ASN A 132 4.72 -38.41 -1.79
CA ASN A 132 4.14 -39.56 -1.08
C ASN A 132 2.60 -39.56 -1.01
N GLY A 133 1.93 -38.55 -1.57
CA GLY A 133 0.48 -38.44 -1.68
C GLY A 133 0.00 -38.74 -3.09
#